data_AF-A0A2E8AB86-F1
#
_entry.id   AF-A0A2E8AB86-F1
#
_cell.length_a   1.000
_cell.length_b   1.000
_cell.length_c   1.000
_cell.angle_alpha   90.00
_cell.angle_beta   90.00
_cell.angle_gamma   90.00
#
_symmetry.space_group_name_H-M   'P 1'
#
loop_
_entity.id
_entity.type
_entity.pdbx_description
1 polymer ?
#
loop_
_entity_poly.entity_id
_entity_poly.type
_entity_poly.pdbx_seq_one_letter_code
_entity_poly.pdbx_strand_id
1 'polypeptide(L)'
;MDRLPLQVRTRKALAGRSLAARMMITLMPLLPLQPVTAEAILEGERHHPVQASNGMVATSHTLATEVALNVLKNGGNAMDAAVTAGFALAVTQPRSGNIGGGGFMLYAPGNGDAVEAIDYREKAPAAATETMFQDDDGNVVENRSRFTHKASGVPGTVAGLALALERHGTLSLEQALAPAIKLAREGFIVPPRFTEGLEQAQERLQRWPATLATFYKEDGSPWQPGDRFRQPELADTLQRIADQGIDGFYQGKTAQLIVEEMERNDGLITLQDLKNYQPRIRQPV
;
A
#
# COMPACT_ATOMS: atom_id res chain seq x y z
N MET A 1 -18.26 -5.21 78.60
CA MET A 1 -19.47 -5.44 79.41
C MET A 1 -20.44 -6.18 78.49
N ASP A 2 -20.83 -7.43 78.67
CA ASP A 2 -20.72 -8.38 79.78
C ASP A 2 -20.80 -9.80 79.16
N ARG A 3 -19.83 -10.67 79.47
CA ARG A 3 -19.92 -11.83 80.38
C ARG A 3 -20.58 -13.08 79.78
N LEU A 4 -19.72 -14.07 79.57
CA LEU A 4 -19.95 -15.53 79.62
C LEU A 4 -20.77 -15.94 80.85
N PRO A 5 -21.46 -17.09 80.82
CA PRO A 5 -20.92 -18.28 81.51
C PRO A 5 -21.20 -19.61 80.76
N LEU A 6 -20.28 -20.56 80.62
CA LEU A 6 -19.73 -21.53 81.59
C LEU A 6 -20.78 -22.38 82.37
N GLN A 7 -20.97 -23.59 81.83
CA GLN A 7 -20.82 -24.91 82.48
C GLN A 7 -21.88 -25.50 83.43
N VAL A 8 -22.34 -26.71 83.03
CA VAL A 8 -22.31 -27.99 83.81
C VAL A 8 -23.37 -28.08 84.95
N ARG A 9 -24.23 -29.11 85.11
CA ARG A 9 -23.99 -30.57 85.19
C ARG A 9 -25.33 -31.36 85.23
N THR A 10 -25.37 -32.49 84.52
CA THR A 10 -25.98 -33.80 84.83
C THR A 10 -27.34 -33.92 85.55
N ARG A 11 -28.26 -34.69 84.95
CA ARG A 11 -29.04 -35.71 85.66
C ARG A 11 -29.19 -37.00 84.83
N LYS A 12 -29.32 -38.09 85.57
CA LYS A 12 -29.16 -39.50 85.21
C LYS A 12 -30.26 -40.06 84.30
N ALA A 13 -29.86 -41.14 83.62
CA ALA A 13 -30.59 -42.25 83.02
C ALA A 13 -32.02 -42.53 83.55
N LEU A 14 -32.92 -43.03 82.70
CA LEU A 14 -33.08 -44.43 82.32
C LEU A 14 -34.26 -44.62 81.35
N ALA A 15 -34.12 -45.67 80.53
CA ALA A 15 -35.15 -46.57 80.02
C ALA A 15 -36.17 -46.09 78.97
N GLY A 16 -36.36 -46.94 77.95
CA GLY A 16 -37.68 -47.15 77.37
C GLY A 16 -37.79 -47.19 75.84
N ARG A 17 -37.32 -48.29 75.24
CA ARG A 17 -37.96 -49.05 74.14
C ARG A 17 -38.72 -48.31 73.01
N SER A 18 -38.16 -48.48 71.80
CA SER A 18 -38.80 -48.84 70.51
C SER A 18 -40.21 -48.31 70.17
N LEU A 19 -40.35 -47.67 69.00
CA LEU A 19 -40.97 -48.29 67.81
C LEU A 19 -40.80 -47.41 66.56
N ALA A 20 -40.41 -48.04 65.46
CA ALA A 20 -40.29 -47.51 64.11
C ALA A 20 -41.68 -47.06 63.57
N ALA A 21 -41.80 -45.85 63.01
CA ALA A 21 -41.63 -45.50 61.59
C ALA A 21 -42.95 -45.45 60.81
N ARG A 22 -43.20 -44.28 60.20
CA ARG A 22 -43.57 -44.10 58.78
C ARG A 22 -43.67 -42.60 58.49
N MET A 23 -42.61 -42.05 57.92
CA MET A 23 -42.56 -40.68 57.43
C MET A 23 -42.83 -40.73 55.91
N MET A 24 -43.99 -40.23 55.50
CA MET A 24 -44.38 -40.09 54.10
C MET A 24 -43.58 -38.91 53.50
N ILE A 25 -42.67 -39.19 52.57
CA ILE A 25 -41.98 -38.16 51.78
C ILE A 25 -42.85 -37.84 50.58
N THR A 26 -43.51 -36.68 50.59
CA THR A 26 -44.21 -36.12 49.43
C THR A 26 -43.17 -35.57 48.45
N LEU A 27 -43.04 -36.26 47.30
CA LEU A 27 -42.16 -35.87 46.21
C LEU A 27 -42.79 -34.69 45.45
N MET A 28 -42.27 -33.49 45.63
CA MET A 28 -42.68 -32.31 44.87
C MET A 28 -42.02 -32.39 43.47
N PRO A 29 -42.77 -32.33 42.36
CA PRO A 29 -42.17 -32.44 41.04
C PRO A 29 -41.36 -31.17 40.75
N LEU A 30 -40.04 -31.32 40.61
CA LEU A 30 -39.19 -30.28 40.05
C LEU A 30 -39.60 -30.07 38.59
N LEU A 31 -40.33 -28.99 38.30
CA LEU A 31 -40.45 -28.49 36.93
C LEU A 31 -39.07 -28.00 36.49
N PRO A 32 -38.50 -28.55 35.40
CA PRO A 32 -37.25 -28.03 34.87
C PRO A 32 -37.46 -26.58 34.42
N LEU A 33 -36.76 -25.66 35.07
CA LEU A 33 -36.55 -24.31 34.55
C LEU A 33 -35.85 -24.46 33.20
N GLN A 34 -36.59 -24.37 32.10
CA GLN A 34 -35.96 -24.22 30.80
C GLN A 34 -35.26 -22.86 30.79
N PRO A 35 -33.95 -22.79 30.53
CA PRO A 35 -33.28 -21.52 30.37
C PRO A 35 -33.91 -20.85 29.15
N VAL A 36 -34.60 -19.71 29.37
CA VAL A 36 -34.93 -18.78 28.29
C VAL A 36 -33.61 -18.21 27.82
N THR A 37 -32.96 -18.92 26.89
CA THR A 37 -31.88 -18.36 26.10
C THR A 37 -32.55 -17.45 25.07
N ALA A 38 -32.74 -16.18 25.45
CA ALA A 38 -32.91 -15.16 24.43
C ALA A 38 -31.60 -15.17 23.63
N GLU A 39 -31.63 -15.66 22.39
CA GLU A 39 -30.51 -15.48 21.47
C GLU A 39 -30.17 -13.99 21.46
N ALA A 40 -28.93 -13.67 21.81
CA ALA A 40 -28.45 -12.31 21.69
C ALA A 40 -28.67 -11.88 20.23
N ILE A 41 -29.35 -10.75 20.02
CA ILE A 41 -29.37 -10.10 18.71
C ILE A 41 -27.91 -9.72 18.45
N LEU A 42 -27.21 -10.54 17.67
CA LEU A 42 -25.90 -10.20 17.15
C LEU A 42 -26.12 -8.99 16.24
N GLU A 43 -25.77 -7.81 16.74
CA GLU A 43 -25.59 -6.60 15.96
C GLU A 43 -24.73 -7.00 14.75
N GLY A 44 -25.24 -6.81 13.52
CA GLY A 44 -24.65 -7.33 12.30
C GLY A 44 -23.21 -6.83 12.04
N GLU A 45 -22.63 -7.21 10.90
CA GLU A 45 -21.26 -6.83 10.57
C GLU A 45 -21.05 -5.30 10.66
N ARG A 46 -20.09 -4.87 11.47
CA ARG A 46 -19.81 -3.43 11.70
C ARG A 46 -19.13 -2.75 10.51
N HIS A 47 -18.55 -3.55 9.62
CA HIS A 47 -17.90 -3.09 8.40
C HIS A 47 -18.42 -3.93 7.25
N HIS A 48 -18.93 -3.26 6.22
CA HIS A 48 -19.42 -3.93 5.02
C HIS A 48 -18.42 -3.69 3.89
N PRO A 49 -17.99 -4.75 3.17
CA PRO A 49 -17.18 -4.56 1.98
C PRO A 49 -17.99 -3.87 0.89
N VAL A 50 -17.31 -3.11 0.02
CA VAL A 50 -17.91 -2.70 -1.25
C VAL A 50 -18.17 -3.97 -2.07
N GLN A 51 -19.34 -4.07 -2.70
CA GLN A 51 -19.73 -5.21 -3.52
C GLN A 51 -19.80 -4.83 -5.00
N ALA A 52 -19.41 -5.74 -5.89
CA ALA A 52 -19.53 -5.59 -7.34
C ALA A 52 -19.76 -6.97 -7.99
N SER A 53 -20.49 -7.00 -9.10
CA SER A 53 -20.84 -8.26 -9.79
C SER A 53 -19.91 -8.62 -10.97
N ASN A 54 -19.16 -7.65 -11.50
CA ASN A 54 -18.39 -7.83 -12.75
C ASN A 54 -16.88 -7.66 -12.54
N GLY A 55 -16.46 -6.53 -11.99
CA GLY A 55 -15.05 -6.21 -11.77
C GLY A 55 -14.91 -5.13 -10.70
N MET A 56 -13.76 -5.11 -10.04
CA MET A 56 -13.45 -4.18 -8.97
C MET A 56 -12.00 -3.74 -9.05
N VAL A 57 -11.75 -2.48 -8.74
CA VAL A 57 -10.41 -1.92 -8.57
C VAL A 57 -10.35 -1.31 -7.18
N ALA A 58 -9.29 -1.60 -6.43
CA ALA A 58 -9.01 -0.99 -5.15
C ALA A 58 -7.58 -0.42 -5.18
N THR A 59 -7.46 0.89 -4.99
CA THR A 59 -6.17 1.60 -4.90
C THR A 59 -6.19 2.59 -3.73
N SER A 60 -5.04 3.18 -3.42
CA SER A 60 -4.94 4.21 -2.38
C SER A 60 -5.46 5.59 -2.79
N HIS A 61 -5.82 5.81 -4.06
CA HIS A 61 -6.26 7.11 -4.57
C HIS A 61 -7.48 6.98 -5.47
N THR A 62 -8.53 7.76 -5.19
CA THR A 62 -9.83 7.67 -5.89
C THR A 62 -9.69 7.82 -7.41
N LEU A 63 -8.96 8.82 -7.89
CA LEU A 63 -8.73 9.04 -9.32
C LEU A 63 -8.06 7.84 -10.02
N ALA A 64 -7.10 7.17 -9.37
CA ALA A 64 -6.45 5.99 -9.94
C ALA A 64 -7.44 4.80 -10.01
N THR A 65 -8.26 4.62 -8.98
CA THR A 65 -9.36 3.64 -8.99
C THR A 65 -10.36 3.95 -10.11
N GLU A 66 -10.74 5.21 -10.31
CA GLU A 66 -11.72 5.62 -11.31
C GLU A 66 -11.24 5.38 -12.74
N VAL A 67 -10.01 5.78 -13.08
CA VAL A 67 -9.50 5.58 -14.45
C VAL A 67 -9.32 4.10 -14.79
N ALA A 68 -8.87 3.29 -13.82
CA ALA A 68 -8.74 1.85 -13.99
C ALA A 68 -10.11 1.15 -14.05
N LEU A 69 -11.09 1.59 -13.25
CA LEU A 69 -12.46 1.11 -13.35
C LEU A 69 -13.07 1.43 -14.72
N ASN A 70 -12.77 2.61 -15.28
CA ASN A 70 -13.21 2.96 -16.64
C ASN A 70 -12.57 2.05 -17.70
N VAL A 71 -11.32 1.62 -17.52
CA VAL A 71 -10.71 0.59 -18.37
C VAL A 71 -11.51 -0.71 -18.33
N LEU A 72 -11.85 -1.21 -17.13
CA LEU A 72 -12.69 -2.41 -16.98
C LEU A 72 -14.08 -2.24 -17.62
N LYS A 73 -14.73 -1.09 -17.42
CA LYS A 73 -16.04 -0.77 -18.02
C LYS A 73 -16.01 -0.73 -19.55
N ASN A 74 -14.86 -0.36 -20.12
CA ASN A 74 -14.65 -0.28 -21.57
C ASN A 74 -14.08 -1.57 -22.16
N GLY A 75 -14.11 -2.68 -21.41
CA GLY A 75 -13.75 -4.01 -21.90
C GLY A 75 -12.26 -4.36 -21.77
N GLY A 76 -11.45 -3.50 -21.15
CA GLY A 76 -10.08 -3.85 -20.77
C GLY A 76 -10.08 -4.91 -19.66
N ASN A 77 -8.99 -5.68 -19.57
CA ASN A 77 -8.86 -6.75 -18.60
C ASN A 77 -8.24 -6.27 -17.27
N ALA A 78 -8.03 -7.20 -16.33
CA ALA A 78 -7.42 -6.89 -15.03
C ALA A 78 -6.00 -6.31 -15.15
N MET A 79 -5.22 -6.77 -16.13
CA MET A 79 -3.88 -6.26 -16.38
C MET A 79 -3.91 -4.82 -16.93
N ASP A 80 -4.77 -4.55 -17.91
CA ASP A 80 -4.96 -3.22 -18.47
C ASP A 80 -5.32 -2.21 -17.39
N ALA A 81 -6.26 -2.57 -16.52
CA ALA A 81 -6.69 -1.76 -15.40
C ALA A 81 -5.57 -1.56 -14.36
N ALA A 82 -4.81 -2.61 -14.03
CA ALA A 82 -3.71 -2.54 -13.07
C ALA A 82 -2.56 -1.64 -13.56
N VAL A 83 -2.16 -1.77 -14.83
CA VAL A 83 -1.12 -0.93 -15.44
C VAL A 83 -1.57 0.52 -15.52
N THR A 84 -2.82 0.77 -15.95
CA THR A 84 -3.40 2.11 -15.98
C THR A 84 -3.45 2.73 -14.58
N ALA A 85 -3.84 1.97 -13.56
CA ALA A 85 -3.82 2.41 -12.18
C ALA A 85 -2.39 2.75 -11.71
N GLY A 86 -1.39 1.93 -12.06
CA GLY A 86 0.01 2.15 -11.73
C GLY A 86 0.53 3.49 -12.23
N PHE A 87 0.29 3.81 -13.51
CA PHE A 87 0.68 5.10 -14.07
C PHE A 87 -0.14 6.27 -13.51
N ALA A 88 -1.44 6.09 -13.25
CA ALA A 88 -2.25 7.12 -12.61
C ALA A 88 -1.79 7.43 -11.17
N LEU A 89 -1.37 6.41 -10.40
CA LEU A 89 -0.78 6.58 -9.07
C LEU A 89 0.57 7.29 -9.13
N ALA A 90 1.37 7.08 -10.19
CA ALA A 90 2.61 7.83 -10.40
C ALA A 90 2.41 9.35 -10.50
N VAL A 91 1.20 9.80 -10.82
CA VAL A 91 0.81 11.21 -10.89
C VAL A 91 0.09 11.65 -9.61
N THR A 92 -0.88 10.88 -9.16
CA THR A 92 -1.84 11.28 -8.11
C THR A 92 -1.38 10.95 -6.69
N GLN A 93 -0.46 9.99 -6.53
CA GLN A 93 0.05 9.53 -5.25
C GLN A 93 1.59 9.59 -5.22
N PRO A 94 2.21 10.78 -5.39
CA PRO A 94 3.68 10.90 -5.54
C PRO A 94 4.48 10.49 -4.29
N ARG A 95 3.81 10.21 -3.16
CA ARG A 95 4.44 9.62 -1.96
C ARG A 95 4.94 8.18 -2.21
N SER A 96 4.32 7.45 -3.15
CA SER A 96 4.61 6.02 -3.38
C SER A 96 4.39 5.57 -4.81
N GLY A 97 3.30 6.00 -5.46
CA GLY A 97 3.13 5.81 -6.89
C GLY A 97 4.27 6.49 -7.65
N ASN A 98 4.86 5.82 -8.63
CA ASN A 98 6.13 6.28 -9.20
C ASN A 98 6.37 5.79 -10.63
N ILE A 99 7.25 6.49 -11.34
CA ILE A 99 8.02 5.96 -12.47
C ILE A 99 9.53 5.90 -12.16
N GLY A 100 9.96 6.47 -11.03
CA GLY A 100 11.35 6.55 -10.58
C GLY A 100 11.74 5.55 -9.48
N GLY A 101 10.89 4.58 -9.17
CA GLY A 101 11.16 3.48 -8.24
C GLY A 101 10.94 2.11 -8.90
N GLY A 102 10.45 1.13 -8.15
CA GLY A 102 10.18 -0.22 -8.63
C GLY A 102 9.10 -0.93 -7.81
N GLY A 103 8.94 -2.24 -8.02
CA GLY A 103 7.93 -3.02 -7.33
C GLY A 103 7.79 -4.45 -7.82
N PHE A 104 6.63 -5.04 -7.52
CA PHE A 104 6.26 -6.40 -7.88
C PHE A 104 4.80 -6.45 -8.32
N MET A 105 4.47 -7.42 -9.16
CA MET A 105 3.09 -7.72 -9.55
C MET A 105 2.87 -9.22 -9.49
N LEU A 106 1.73 -9.64 -8.93
CA LEU A 106 1.24 -11.01 -9.01
C LEU A 106 0.06 -11.04 -9.97
N TYR A 107 0.11 -11.95 -10.94
CA TYR A 107 -0.94 -12.12 -11.93
C TYR A 107 -1.50 -13.54 -11.84
N ALA A 108 -2.80 -13.63 -11.54
CA ALA A 108 -3.56 -14.86 -11.58
C ALA A 108 -4.51 -14.80 -12.80
N PRO A 109 -4.33 -15.64 -13.83
CA PRO A 109 -5.10 -15.55 -15.08
C PRO A 109 -6.56 -16.00 -14.93
N GLY A 110 -6.91 -16.69 -13.84
CA GLY A 110 -8.29 -17.10 -13.55
C GLY A 110 -8.82 -18.27 -14.40
N ASN A 111 -8.05 -18.76 -15.35
CA ASN A 111 -8.34 -19.93 -16.19
C ASN A 111 -7.74 -21.24 -15.65
N GLY A 112 -7.12 -21.21 -14.47
CA GLY A 112 -6.43 -22.35 -13.86
C GLY A 112 -4.94 -22.45 -14.18
N ASP A 113 -4.40 -21.58 -15.04
CA ASP A 113 -2.96 -21.51 -15.28
C ASP A 113 -2.21 -21.00 -14.04
N ALA A 114 -0.90 -21.28 -14.02
CA ALA A 114 -0.03 -20.89 -12.91
C ALA A 114 0.00 -19.37 -12.71
N VAL A 115 0.07 -18.95 -11.44
CA VAL A 115 0.28 -17.56 -11.05
C VAL A 115 1.69 -17.13 -11.49
N GLU A 116 1.79 -15.94 -12.07
CA GLU A 116 3.06 -15.34 -12.48
C GLU A 116 3.43 -14.19 -11.53
N ALA A 117 4.73 -14.07 -11.19
CA ALA A 117 5.26 -12.92 -10.48
C ALA A 117 6.15 -12.09 -11.41
N ILE A 118 5.86 -10.81 -11.56
CA ILE A 118 6.68 -9.84 -12.30
C ILE A 118 7.47 -9.03 -11.28
N ASP A 119 8.77 -9.24 -11.24
CA ASP A 119 9.73 -8.49 -10.44
C ASP A 119 10.33 -7.35 -11.27
N TYR A 120 9.95 -6.14 -10.92
CA TYR A 120 10.49 -4.91 -11.46
C TYR A 120 11.06 -4.04 -10.33
N ARG A 121 11.70 -4.70 -9.37
CA ARG A 121 12.45 -4.04 -8.30
C ARG A 121 13.61 -3.26 -8.90
N GLU A 122 13.97 -2.16 -8.25
CA GLU A 122 15.15 -1.40 -8.62
C GLU A 122 16.41 -2.26 -8.53
N LYS A 123 17.40 -1.98 -9.38
CA LYS A 123 18.72 -2.63 -9.32
C LYS A 123 19.75 -1.63 -8.80
N ALA A 124 20.71 -2.11 -8.00
CA ALA A 124 21.86 -1.29 -7.65
C ALA A 124 22.61 -0.88 -8.94
N PRO A 125 23.02 0.40 -9.11
CA PRO A 125 23.86 0.82 -10.22
C PRO A 125 25.16 0.01 -10.27
N ALA A 126 25.76 -0.13 -11.44
CA ALA A 126 26.99 -0.92 -11.61
C ALA A 126 28.17 -0.41 -10.77
N ALA A 127 28.18 0.89 -10.44
CA ALA A 127 29.17 1.53 -9.58
C ALA A 127 28.90 1.36 -8.08
N ALA A 128 27.78 0.74 -7.68
CA ALA A 128 27.48 0.49 -6.28
C ALA A 128 28.45 -0.53 -5.67
N THR A 129 28.88 -0.29 -4.43
CA THR A 129 29.78 -1.16 -3.69
C THR A 129 29.16 -1.53 -2.34
N GLU A 130 29.63 -2.63 -1.75
CA GLU A 130 29.16 -3.11 -0.44
C GLU A 130 29.26 -2.03 0.65
N THR A 131 30.30 -1.20 0.61
CA THR A 131 30.63 -0.20 1.63
C THR A 131 30.25 1.23 1.24
N MET A 132 29.50 1.47 0.15
CA MET A 132 29.19 2.83 -0.34
C MET A 132 28.41 3.71 0.66
N PHE A 133 27.81 3.11 1.70
CA PHE A 133 27.11 3.80 2.77
C PHE A 133 27.90 3.91 4.08
N GLN A 134 29.18 3.52 4.07
CA GLN A 134 30.09 3.63 5.20
C GLN A 134 31.06 4.82 5.03
N ASP A 135 31.62 5.30 6.14
CA ASP A 135 32.78 6.19 6.15
C ASP A 135 34.09 5.39 6.08
N ASP A 136 35.23 6.09 6.12
CA ASP A 136 36.56 5.49 6.02
C ASP A 136 36.89 4.57 7.22
N ASP A 137 36.21 4.76 8.35
CA ASP A 137 36.33 3.94 9.56
C ASP A 137 35.38 2.73 9.54
N GLY A 138 34.57 2.58 8.48
CA GLY A 138 33.60 1.50 8.31
C GLY A 138 32.27 1.73 9.04
N ASN A 139 32.03 2.91 9.60
CA ASN A 139 30.77 3.22 10.28
C ASN A 139 29.69 3.64 9.28
N VAL A 140 28.43 3.29 9.56
CA VAL A 140 27.30 3.70 8.72
C VAL A 140 27.14 5.22 8.78
N VAL A 141 27.11 5.85 7.60
CA VAL A 141 26.86 7.30 7.50
C VAL A 141 25.36 7.55 7.51
N GLU A 142 24.90 8.27 8.53
CA GLU A 142 23.49 8.58 8.73
C GLU A 142 22.88 9.24 7.49
N ASN A 143 21.67 8.81 7.11
CA ASN A 143 20.89 9.33 5.99
C ASN A 143 21.49 9.16 4.57
N ARG A 144 22.74 8.69 4.41
CA ARG A 144 23.35 8.51 3.09
C ARG A 144 22.53 7.56 2.20
N SER A 145 21.98 6.50 2.78
CA SER A 145 21.11 5.53 2.09
C SER A 145 19.64 5.96 1.97
N ARG A 146 19.27 7.18 2.39
CA ARG A 146 17.87 7.63 2.41
C ARG A 146 17.61 8.95 1.69
N PHE A 147 18.49 9.94 1.89
CA PHE A 147 18.25 11.33 1.51
C PHE A 147 19.38 11.91 0.65
N THR A 148 20.08 11.06 -0.09
CA THR A 148 21.10 11.43 -1.08
C THR A 148 20.84 10.70 -2.40
N HIS A 149 21.46 11.14 -3.48
CA HIS A 149 21.33 10.51 -4.80
C HIS A 149 21.92 9.11 -4.87
N LYS A 150 22.83 8.75 -3.94
CA LYS A 150 23.33 7.37 -3.78
C LYS A 150 22.26 6.40 -3.27
N ALA A 151 21.16 6.90 -2.71
CA ALA A 151 20.04 6.08 -2.24
C ALA A 151 19.17 5.52 -3.37
N SER A 152 19.35 6.01 -4.60
CA SER A 152 18.53 5.61 -5.75
C SER A 152 19.09 4.35 -6.43
N GLY A 153 18.25 3.31 -6.51
CA GLY A 153 18.45 2.22 -7.47
C GLY A 153 17.94 2.59 -8.86
N VAL A 154 18.39 1.86 -9.87
CA VAL A 154 17.94 1.99 -11.27
C VAL A 154 16.43 1.69 -11.34
N PRO A 155 15.57 2.64 -11.74
CA PRO A 155 14.12 2.49 -11.66
C PRO A 155 13.55 1.38 -12.55
N GLY A 156 12.58 0.63 -12.03
CA GLY A 156 11.99 -0.52 -12.69
C GLY A 156 10.54 -0.41 -13.13
N THR A 157 9.77 0.53 -12.56
CA THR A 157 8.32 0.57 -12.74
C THR A 157 7.88 0.67 -14.20
N VAL A 158 8.52 1.52 -15.00
CA VAL A 158 8.16 1.68 -16.42
C VAL A 158 8.32 0.37 -17.18
N ALA A 159 9.48 -0.29 -17.05
CA ALA A 159 9.71 -1.56 -17.73
C ALA A 159 8.82 -2.69 -17.20
N GLY A 160 8.59 -2.74 -15.89
CA GLY A 160 7.72 -3.74 -15.26
C GLY A 160 6.27 -3.66 -15.73
N LEU A 161 5.70 -2.45 -15.70
CA LEU A 161 4.32 -2.22 -16.15
C LEU A 161 4.15 -2.42 -17.66
N ALA A 162 5.13 -2.00 -18.45
CA ALA A 162 5.12 -2.24 -19.90
C ALA A 162 5.21 -3.74 -20.22
N LEU A 163 6.10 -4.50 -19.56
CA LEU A 163 6.19 -5.95 -19.73
C LEU A 163 4.88 -6.65 -19.32
N ALA A 164 4.27 -6.22 -18.22
CA ALA A 164 3.00 -6.78 -17.77
C ALA A 164 1.88 -6.56 -18.79
N LEU A 165 1.79 -5.35 -19.33
CA LEU A 165 0.81 -5.00 -20.37
C LEU A 165 1.07 -5.77 -21.67
N GLU A 166 2.32 -5.90 -22.10
CA GLU A 166 2.68 -6.67 -23.30
C GLU A 166 2.27 -8.14 -23.18
N ARG A 167 2.49 -8.75 -22.01
CA ARG A 167 2.24 -10.18 -21.79
C ARG A 167 0.78 -10.52 -21.56
N HIS A 168 0.06 -9.68 -20.84
CA HIS A 168 -1.26 -10.02 -20.30
C HIS A 168 -2.31 -8.93 -20.52
N GLY A 169 -1.95 -7.80 -21.11
CA GLY A 169 -2.87 -6.72 -21.46
C GLY A 169 -3.52 -6.91 -22.83
N THR A 170 -4.46 -6.02 -23.13
CA THR A 170 -5.11 -5.85 -24.43
C THR A 170 -5.00 -4.42 -24.95
N LEU A 171 -4.65 -3.46 -24.09
CA LEU A 171 -4.38 -2.07 -24.48
C LEU A 171 -2.95 -1.87 -24.98
N SER A 172 -2.76 -0.87 -25.83
CA SER A 172 -1.43 -0.33 -26.10
C SER A 172 -0.88 0.43 -24.87
N LEU A 173 0.44 0.55 -24.77
CA LEU A 173 1.07 1.34 -23.70
C LEU A 173 0.62 2.81 -23.72
N GLU A 174 0.44 3.39 -24.90
CA GLU A 174 -0.12 4.72 -25.10
C GLU A 174 -1.52 4.85 -24.48
N GLN A 175 -2.42 3.89 -24.75
CA GLN A 175 -3.77 3.87 -24.18
C GLN A 175 -3.76 3.76 -22.66
N ALA A 176 -2.88 2.93 -22.09
CA ALA A 176 -2.75 2.76 -20.64
C ALA A 176 -2.15 4.01 -19.95
N LEU A 177 -1.29 4.77 -20.64
CA LEU A 177 -0.67 6.00 -20.14
C LEU A 177 -1.58 7.24 -20.27
N ALA A 178 -2.47 7.26 -21.26
CA ALA A 178 -3.28 8.44 -21.58
C ALA A 178 -4.00 9.06 -20.36
N PRO A 179 -4.62 8.29 -19.43
CA PRO A 179 -5.23 8.86 -18.24
C PRO A 179 -4.21 9.57 -17.31
N ALA A 180 -3.03 8.99 -17.14
CA ALA A 180 -1.97 9.58 -16.32
C ALA A 180 -1.41 10.86 -16.95
N ILE A 181 -1.18 10.86 -18.28
CA ILE A 181 -0.75 12.05 -19.02
C ILE A 181 -1.76 13.19 -18.84
N LYS A 182 -3.05 12.89 -18.98
CA LYS A 182 -4.13 13.87 -18.78
C LYS A 182 -4.11 14.43 -17.35
N LEU A 183 -4.05 13.55 -16.35
CA LEU A 183 -4.01 13.94 -14.93
C LEU A 183 -2.80 14.83 -14.62
N ALA A 184 -1.63 14.53 -15.20
CA ALA A 184 -0.42 15.31 -14.99
C ALA A 184 -0.50 16.69 -15.68
N ARG A 185 -1.00 16.73 -16.92
CA ARG A 185 -1.07 17.95 -17.74
C ARG A 185 -2.17 18.91 -17.32
N GLU A 186 -3.40 18.41 -17.16
CA GLU A 186 -4.55 19.23 -16.78
C GLU A 186 -4.59 19.51 -15.27
N GLY A 187 -3.99 18.59 -14.50
CA GLY A 187 -3.94 18.62 -13.05
C GLY A 187 -5.18 18.05 -12.39
N PHE A 188 -5.05 17.73 -11.10
CA PHE A 188 -6.13 17.19 -10.27
C PHE A 188 -6.35 18.04 -9.01
N ILE A 189 -7.51 17.87 -8.38
CA ILE A 189 -7.83 18.57 -7.14
C ILE A 189 -7.13 17.89 -5.97
N VAL A 190 -6.37 18.67 -5.23
CA VAL A 190 -5.56 18.22 -4.10
C VAL A 190 -6.47 17.72 -2.97
N PRO A 191 -6.33 16.44 -2.52
CA PRO A 191 -7.02 15.94 -1.34
C PRO A 191 -6.24 16.26 -0.05
N PRO A 192 -6.88 16.23 1.13
CA PRO A 192 -6.23 16.50 2.43
C PRO A 192 -4.90 15.73 2.66
N ARG A 193 -4.89 14.41 2.39
CA ARG A 193 -3.70 13.57 2.56
C ARG A 193 -2.50 13.96 1.70
N PHE A 194 -2.71 14.68 0.60
CA PHE A 194 -1.63 15.16 -0.23
C PHE A 194 -0.88 16.29 0.49
N THR A 195 -1.61 17.30 0.97
CA THR A 195 -1.06 18.43 1.75
C THR A 195 -0.34 17.95 3.00
N GLU A 196 -0.96 17.06 3.80
CA GLU A 196 -0.32 16.47 4.98
C GLU A 196 1.03 15.80 4.63
N GLY A 197 1.13 15.18 3.45
CA GLY A 197 2.37 14.56 2.99
C GLY A 197 3.46 15.56 2.63
N LEU A 198 3.08 16.70 2.04
CA LEU A 198 4.01 17.77 1.72
C LEU A 198 4.53 18.46 2.98
N GLU A 199 3.67 18.66 3.98
CA GLU A 199 4.07 19.23 5.27
C GLU A 199 5.03 18.30 6.01
N GLN A 200 4.71 17.00 6.08
CA GLN A 200 5.60 16.00 6.70
C GLN A 200 6.94 15.85 5.99
N ALA A 201 7.01 16.11 4.68
CA ALA A 201 8.21 15.97 3.88
C ALA A 201 8.94 17.30 3.61
N GLN A 202 8.48 18.42 4.21
CA GLN A 202 8.90 19.77 3.86
C GLN A 202 10.41 19.98 3.87
N GLU A 203 11.05 19.68 5.00
CA GLU A 203 12.50 19.86 5.14
C GLU A 203 13.30 19.10 4.07
N ARG A 204 12.82 17.92 3.67
CA ARG A 204 13.49 17.07 2.68
C ARG A 204 13.23 17.52 1.25
N LEU A 205 11.99 17.90 0.92
CA LEU A 205 11.63 18.28 -0.44
C LEU A 205 12.02 19.71 -0.79
N GLN A 206 12.10 20.62 0.19
CA GLN A 206 12.56 21.98 -0.07
C GLN A 206 14.09 22.08 -0.27
N ARG A 207 14.84 21.03 0.10
CA ARG A 207 16.29 20.96 -0.09
C ARG A 207 16.71 20.93 -1.56
N TRP A 208 15.88 20.37 -2.44
CA TRP A 208 16.23 20.19 -3.85
C TRP A 208 15.42 21.15 -4.73
N PRO A 209 16.06 21.96 -5.59
CA PRO A 209 15.36 22.93 -6.43
C PRO A 209 14.22 22.31 -7.26
N ALA A 210 14.44 21.11 -7.82
CA ALA A 210 13.44 20.42 -8.64
C ALA A 210 12.18 20.03 -7.83
N THR A 211 12.35 19.49 -6.63
CA THR A 211 11.20 19.12 -5.79
C THR A 211 10.54 20.33 -5.16
N LEU A 212 11.29 21.39 -4.83
CA LEU A 212 10.73 22.67 -4.37
C LEU A 212 9.81 23.27 -5.45
N ALA A 213 10.32 23.41 -6.69
CA ALA A 213 9.57 23.97 -7.80
C ALA A 213 8.36 23.14 -8.22
N THR A 214 8.42 21.81 -8.01
CA THR A 214 7.31 20.91 -8.36
C THR A 214 6.23 20.92 -7.26
N PHE A 215 6.61 20.72 -6.00
CA PHE A 215 5.67 20.37 -4.94
C PHE A 215 5.25 21.52 -4.02
N TYR A 216 5.83 22.71 -4.18
CA TYR A 216 5.46 23.91 -3.41
C TYR A 216 5.12 25.05 -4.37
N LYS A 217 4.32 25.99 -3.88
CA LYS A 217 4.04 27.25 -4.59
C LYS A 217 5.27 28.14 -4.56
N GLU A 218 5.26 29.20 -5.38
CA GLU A 218 6.37 30.15 -5.48
C GLU A 218 6.71 30.82 -4.14
N ASP A 219 5.74 30.98 -3.25
CA ASP A 219 5.92 31.50 -1.89
C ASP A 219 6.45 30.46 -0.88
N GLY A 220 6.73 29.23 -1.34
CA GLY A 220 7.19 28.11 -0.52
C GLY A 220 6.10 27.38 0.26
N SER A 221 4.83 27.80 0.14
CA SER A 221 3.71 27.12 0.80
C SER A 221 3.31 25.83 0.07
N PRO A 222 2.80 24.81 0.80
CA PRO A 222 2.32 23.58 0.17
C PRO A 222 0.97 23.83 -0.51
N TRP A 223 0.68 23.04 -1.55
CA TRP A 223 -0.65 22.98 -2.16
C TRP A 223 -1.70 22.56 -1.13
N GLN A 224 -2.84 23.26 -1.11
CA GLN A 224 -3.91 23.09 -0.13
C GLN A 224 -5.07 22.29 -0.71
N PRO A 225 -5.90 21.64 0.13
CA PRO A 225 -7.06 20.91 -0.34
C PRO A 225 -7.99 21.81 -1.15
N GLY A 226 -8.42 21.34 -2.33
CA GLY A 226 -9.20 22.14 -3.27
C GLY A 226 -8.38 22.87 -4.34
N ASP A 227 -7.07 23.06 -4.12
CA ASP A 227 -6.18 23.57 -5.17
C ASP A 227 -6.09 22.59 -6.34
N ARG A 228 -5.77 23.11 -7.52
CA ARG A 228 -5.45 22.30 -8.70
C ARG A 228 -3.94 22.14 -8.83
N PHE A 229 -3.44 20.92 -8.64
CA PHE A 229 -2.03 20.58 -8.78
C PHE A 229 -1.72 20.04 -10.19
N ARG A 230 -0.71 20.60 -10.86
CA ARG A 230 -0.27 20.22 -12.22
C ARG A 230 1.20 19.81 -12.21
N GLN A 231 1.56 18.90 -13.11
CA GLN A 231 2.91 18.37 -13.27
C GLN A 231 3.27 18.29 -14.76
N PRO A 232 3.48 19.43 -15.45
CA PRO A 232 3.69 19.45 -16.90
C PRO A 232 4.94 18.68 -17.33
N GLU A 233 6.04 18.74 -16.57
CA GLU A 233 7.27 18.01 -16.87
C GLU A 233 7.10 16.49 -16.74
N LEU A 234 6.28 16.05 -15.77
CA LEU A 234 5.89 14.64 -15.64
C LEU A 234 5.00 14.23 -16.81
N ALA A 235 4.05 15.08 -17.22
CA ALA A 235 3.20 14.81 -18.38
C ALA A 235 4.03 14.62 -19.65
N ASP A 236 5.05 15.46 -19.86
CA ASP A 236 5.96 15.34 -21.01
C ASP A 236 6.82 14.08 -20.92
N THR A 237 7.20 13.66 -19.71
CA THR A 237 7.90 12.40 -19.49
C THR A 237 7.03 11.20 -19.81
N LEU A 238 5.79 11.18 -19.33
CA LEU A 238 4.82 10.13 -19.64
C LEU A 238 4.47 10.10 -21.13
N GLN A 239 4.38 11.28 -21.78
CA GLN A 239 4.17 11.37 -23.23
C GLN A 239 5.33 10.74 -24.00
N ARG A 240 6.59 11.00 -23.61
CA ARG A 240 7.74 10.33 -24.24
C ARG A 240 7.67 8.80 -24.13
N ILE A 241 7.21 8.28 -23.00
CA ILE A 241 7.02 6.82 -22.82
C ILE A 241 5.89 6.30 -23.71
N ALA A 242 4.79 7.05 -23.83
CA ALA A 242 3.69 6.67 -24.72
C ALA A 242 4.13 6.63 -26.19
N ASP A 243 4.92 7.63 -26.63
CA ASP A 243 5.34 7.78 -28.03
C ASP A 243 6.47 6.81 -28.42
N GLN A 244 7.37 6.50 -27.47
CA GLN A 244 8.64 5.80 -27.74
C GLN A 244 8.75 4.44 -27.03
N GLY A 245 7.69 4.01 -26.35
CA GLY A 245 7.74 2.84 -25.48
C GLY A 245 8.67 3.06 -24.28
N ILE A 246 9.24 1.97 -23.75
CA ILE A 246 10.13 2.03 -22.59
C ILE A 246 11.39 2.89 -22.84
N ASP A 247 11.82 3.02 -24.11
CA ASP A 247 12.96 3.84 -24.49
C ASP A 247 12.75 5.32 -24.19
N GLY A 248 11.49 5.79 -24.13
CA GLY A 248 11.16 7.14 -23.69
C GLY A 248 11.54 7.44 -22.24
N PHE A 249 11.84 6.41 -21.43
CA PHE A 249 12.37 6.52 -20.07
C PHE A 249 13.83 6.10 -19.96
N TYR A 250 14.19 4.92 -20.48
CA TYR A 250 15.51 4.30 -20.28
C TYR A 250 16.58 4.78 -21.26
N GLN A 251 16.19 5.52 -22.30
CA GLN A 251 17.08 6.12 -23.29
C GLN A 251 16.67 7.58 -23.57
N GLY A 252 17.39 8.23 -24.48
CA GLY A 252 17.06 9.58 -24.94
C GLY A 252 17.00 10.63 -23.83
N LYS A 253 16.03 11.55 -23.94
CA LYS A 253 15.97 12.76 -23.10
C LYS A 253 15.75 12.46 -21.62
N THR A 254 14.86 11.52 -21.28
CA THR A 254 14.57 11.20 -19.87
C THR A 254 15.80 10.58 -19.21
N ALA A 255 16.46 9.64 -19.87
CA ALA A 255 17.68 9.02 -19.35
C ALA A 255 18.81 10.04 -19.14
N GLN A 256 19.00 10.97 -20.09
CA GLN A 256 19.95 12.07 -19.95
C GLN A 256 19.66 12.93 -18.73
N LEU A 257 18.40 13.35 -18.53
CA LEU A 257 18.01 14.15 -17.37
C LEU A 257 18.25 13.44 -16.03
N ILE A 258 18.04 12.12 -15.98
CA ILE A 258 18.35 11.31 -14.79
C ILE A 258 19.85 11.34 -14.51
N VAL A 259 20.68 11.09 -15.53
CA VAL A 259 22.14 11.03 -15.36
C VAL A 259 22.72 12.41 -15.02
N GLU A 260 22.23 13.48 -15.64
CA GLU A 260 22.60 14.85 -15.29
C GLU A 260 22.27 15.18 -13.81
N GLU A 261 21.15 14.70 -13.29
CA GLU A 261 20.78 14.84 -11.86
C GLU A 261 21.69 14.01 -10.94
N MET A 262 22.12 12.83 -11.38
CA MET A 262 23.07 12.00 -10.63
C MET A 262 24.45 12.67 -10.59
N GLU A 263 24.97 13.11 -11.73
CA GLU A 263 26.29 13.73 -11.84
C GLU A 263 26.40 15.01 -11.00
N ARG A 264 25.36 15.86 -11.00
CA ARG A 264 25.40 17.12 -10.24
C ARG A 264 25.24 16.94 -8.72
N ASN A 265 24.89 15.75 -8.23
CA ASN A 265 24.66 15.48 -6.81
C ASN A 265 25.31 14.16 -6.30
N ASP A 266 26.39 13.71 -6.94
CA ASP A 266 27.15 12.52 -6.49
C ASP A 266 26.31 11.21 -6.44
N GLY A 267 25.37 11.08 -7.38
CA GLY A 267 24.61 9.86 -7.65
C GLY A 267 25.38 8.85 -8.51
N LEU A 268 24.86 7.63 -8.63
CA LEU A 268 25.58 6.52 -9.27
C LEU A 268 24.93 5.98 -10.56
N ILE A 269 23.68 6.32 -10.87
CA ILE A 269 22.98 5.76 -12.04
C ILE A 269 23.59 6.36 -13.31
N THR A 270 24.02 5.49 -14.23
CA THR A 270 24.54 5.87 -15.55
C THR A 270 23.54 5.58 -16.68
N LEU A 271 23.82 6.09 -17.89
CA LEU A 271 23.05 5.72 -19.08
C LEU A 271 23.11 4.20 -19.36
N GLN A 272 24.25 3.58 -19.07
CA GLN A 272 24.42 2.15 -19.27
C GLN A 272 23.61 1.32 -18.26
N ASP A 273 23.48 1.81 -17.02
CA ASP A 273 22.61 1.19 -16.01
C ASP A 273 21.14 1.23 -16.45
N LEU A 274 20.66 2.39 -16.90
CA LEU A 274 19.30 2.57 -17.40
C LEU A 274 19.04 1.66 -18.61
N LYS A 275 19.92 1.67 -19.61
CA LYS A 275 19.81 0.83 -20.81
C LYS A 275 19.81 -0.67 -20.50
N ASN A 276 20.52 -1.11 -19.46
CA ASN A 276 20.63 -2.51 -19.08
C ASN A 276 19.55 -2.98 -18.09
N TYR A 277 18.65 -2.09 -17.66
CA TYR A 277 17.58 -2.49 -16.75
C TYR A 277 16.62 -3.46 -17.45
N GLN A 278 16.26 -4.54 -16.75
CA GLN A 278 15.24 -5.48 -17.21
C GLN A 278 14.46 -6.03 -16.01
N PRO A 279 13.12 -6.02 -16.06
CA PRO A 279 12.29 -6.76 -15.11
C PRO A 279 12.43 -8.28 -15.33
N ARG A 280 12.01 -9.08 -14.35
CA ARG A 280 12.12 -10.54 -14.36
C ARG A 280 10.78 -11.18 -14.07
N ILE A 281 10.44 -12.21 -14.86
CA ILE A 281 9.38 -13.14 -14.53
C ILE A 281 9.90 -14.18 -13.53
N ARG A 282 9.13 -14.45 -12.49
CA ARG A 282 9.47 -15.36 -11.40
C ARG A 282 8.30 -16.29 -11.11
N GLN A 283 8.64 -17.47 -10.58
CA GLN A 283 7.67 -18.33 -9.91
C GLN A 283 7.34 -17.72 -8.54
N PRO A 284 6.07 -17.54 -8.18
CA PRO A 284 5.67 -17.11 -6.85
C PRO A 284 6.01 -18.17 -5.79
N VAL A 285 6.13 -17.74 -4.53
CA VAL A 285 6.49 -18.58 -3.36
C VAL A 285 5.35 -19.47 -2.89
#